data_AF-A0A3A1XUX7-F1
#
_entry.id   AF-A0A3A1XUX7-F1
#
_cell.length_a   1.000
_cell.length_b   1.000
_cell.length_c   1.000
_cell.angle_alpha   90.00
_cell.angle_beta   90.00
_cell.angle_gamma   90.00
#
_symmetry.space_group_name_H-M   'P 1'
#
loop_
_entity.id
_entity.type
_entity.pdbx_description
1 polymer ?
#
loop_
_entity_poly.entity_id
_entity_poly.type
_entity_poly.pdbx_seq_one_letter_code
_entity_poly.pdbx_strand_id
1 'polypeptide(L)' 'MIDKETQRRRQENLGLAIASGKLEGNSPSKEFLYDANQYANGLISSNEFVARMRSRYGVMD' A
#
# COMPACT_ATOMS: atom_id res chain seq x y z
N MET A 1 6.25 10.03 -13.10
CA MET A 1 4.84 9.61 -13.04
C MET A 1 4.73 8.26 -13.71
N ILE A 2 4.01 7.32 -13.10
CA ILE A 2 3.78 5.98 -13.68
C ILE A 2 2.71 6.05 -14.78
N ASP A 3 2.67 5.07 -15.67
CA ASP A 3 1.62 4.97 -16.67
C ASP A 3 0.27 4.55 -16.04
N LYS A 4 -0.82 4.83 -16.76
CA LYS A 4 -2.19 4.60 -16.28
C LYS A 4 -2.49 3.13 -16.00
N GLU A 5 -1.91 2.21 -16.77
CA GLU A 5 -2.14 0.79 -16.58
C GLU A 5 -1.43 0.30 -15.32
N THR A 6 -0.19 0.75 -15.08
CA THR A 6 0.51 0.50 -13.81
C THR A 6 -0.24 1.08 -12.63
N GLN A 7 -0.75 2.31 -12.73
CA GLN A 7 -1.56 2.94 -11.68
C GLN A 7 -2.83 2.13 -11.37
N ARG A 8 -3.58 1.71 -12.40
CA ARG A 8 -4.77 0.89 -12.28
C ARG A 8 -4.46 -0.43 -11.56
N ARG A 9 -3.43 -1.15 -12.01
CA ARG A 9 -3.00 -2.42 -11.39
C ARG A 9 -2.61 -2.25 -9.92
N ARG A 10 -1.92 -1.17 -9.58
CA ARG A 10 -1.56 -0.89 -8.17
C ARG A 10 -2.81 -0.64 -7.32
N GLN A 11 -3.76 0.14 -7.82
CA GLN A 11 -5.03 0.41 -7.12
C GLN A 11 -5.83 -0.88 -6.90
N GLU A 12 -5.92 -1.75 -7.91
CA GLU A 12 -6.60 -3.04 -7.82
C GLU A 12 -5.96 -3.97 -6.80
N ASN A 13 -4.63 -4.13 -6.86
CA ASN A 13 -3.89 -4.98 -5.94
C ASN A 13 -4.01 -4.49 -4.48
N LEU A 14 -3.94 -3.16 -4.26
CA LEU A 14 -4.17 -2.58 -2.93
C LEU A 14 -5.60 -2.79 -2.45
N GLY A 15 -6.59 -2.62 -3.34
CA GLY A 15 -7.99 -2.86 -3.03
C GLY A 15 -8.25 -4.29 -2.59
N LEU A 16 -7.68 -5.27 -3.30
CA LEU A 16 -7.76 -6.69 -2.95
C LEU A 16 -7.08 -6.99 -1.62
N ALA A 17 -5.86 -6.47 -1.40
CA ALA A 17 -5.13 -6.67 -0.14
C ALA A 17 -5.89 -6.09 1.07
N ILE A 18 -6.44 -4.89 0.93
CA ILE A 18 -7.25 -4.24 1.99
C ILE A 18 -8.54 -5.02 2.23
N ALA A 19 -9.22 -5.46 1.17
CA ALA A 19 -10.44 -6.26 1.30
C ALA A 19 -10.17 -7.60 2.01
N SER A 20 -9.08 -8.29 1.65
CA SER A 20 -8.64 -9.52 2.30
C SER A 20 -8.39 -9.29 3.79
N GLY A 21 -7.61 -8.26 4.14
CA GLY A 21 -7.36 -7.92 5.54
C GLY A 21 -8.64 -7.66 6.33
N LYS A 22 -9.62 -6.96 5.73
CA LYS A 22 -10.93 -6.72 6.37
C LYS A 22 -11.70 -8.00 6.65
N LEU A 23 -11.64 -9.00 5.77
CA LEU A 23 -12.27 -10.31 5.99
C LEU A 23 -11.65 -11.05 7.18
N GLU A 24 -10.37 -10.83 7.46
CA GLU A 24 -9.65 -11.36 8.62
C GLU A 24 -9.86 -10.52 9.90
N GLY A 25 -10.71 -9.49 9.86
CA GLY A 25 -10.95 -8.59 10.99
C GLY A 25 -9.91 -7.48 11.13
N ASN A 26 -8.96 -7.36 10.20
CA ASN A 26 -7.96 -6.30 10.21
C ASN A 26 -8.53 -4.99 9.65
N SER A 27 -8.14 -3.88 10.26
CA SER A 27 -8.46 -2.53 9.77
C SER A 27 -7.17 -1.76 9.48
N PRO A 28 -6.91 -1.38 8.21
CA PRO A 28 -5.72 -0.62 7.89
C PRO A 28 -5.71 0.74 8.60
N SER A 29 -4.54 1.14 9.09
CA SER A 29 -4.35 2.46 9.70
C SER A 29 -4.49 3.59 8.67
N LYS A 30 -4.73 4.81 9.15
CA LYS A 30 -4.79 6.00 8.28
C LYS A 30 -3.46 6.23 7.57
N GLU A 31 -2.36 5.99 8.26
CA GLU A 31 -1.01 6.17 7.77
C GLU A 31 -0.67 5.12 6.69
N PHE A 32 -1.16 3.88 6.84
CA PHE A 32 -1.05 2.87 5.78
C PHE A 32 -1.81 3.31 4.52
N LEU A 33 -3.05 3.77 4.68
CA LEU A 33 -3.87 4.21 3.55
C LEU A 33 -3.24 5.40 2.81
N TYR A 34 -2.60 6.31 3.55
CA TYR A 34 -1.86 7.43 2.98
C TYR A 34 -0.68 6.96 2.12
N ASP A 35 0.18 6.09 2.64
CA ASP A 35 1.33 5.56 1.89
C ASP A 35 0.88 4.68 0.71
N ALA A 36 -0.19 3.89 0.87
CA ALA A 36 -0.78 3.10 -0.19
C ALA A 36 -1.29 3.98 -1.35
N ASN A 37 -1.94 5.11 -1.04
CA ASN A 37 -2.36 6.07 -2.04
C ASN A 37 -1.16 6.72 -2.75
N GLN A 38 -0.09 7.05 -2.03
CA GLN A 38 1.13 7.55 -2.67
C GLN A 38 1.74 6.51 -3.61
N TYR A 39 1.84 5.26 -3.17
CA TYR A 39 2.34 4.17 -4.00
C TYR A 39 1.47 3.96 -5.25
N ALA A 40 0.14 3.96 -5.08
CA ALA A 40 -0.82 3.81 -6.16
C ALA A 40 -0.63 4.89 -7.24
N ASN A 41 -0.40 6.14 -6.85
CA ASN A 41 -0.21 7.27 -7.77
C ASN A 41 1.23 7.40 -8.32
N GLY A 42 2.13 6.47 -7.98
CA GLY A 42 3.54 6.56 -8.36
C GLY A 42 4.31 7.67 -7.62
N LEU A 43 3.74 8.15 -6.51
CA LEU A 43 4.29 9.01 -5.46
C LEU A 43 5.65 8.55 -4.97
N ILE A 44 5.65 7.27 -4.60
CA ILE A 44 6.73 6.55 -3.95
C ILE A 44 6.93 5.20 -4.66
N SER A 45 8.14 4.67 -4.56
CA SER A 45 8.46 3.34 -5.08
C SER A 45 7.85 2.23 -4.21
N SER A 46 7.80 0.99 -4.73
CA SER A 46 7.39 -0.15 -3.91
C SER A 46 8.33 -0.38 -2.73
N ASN A 47 9.65 -0.16 -2.92
CA ASN A 47 10.65 -0.32 -1.87
C ASN A 47 10.43 0.70 -0.75
N GLU A 48 10.13 1.94 -1.12
CA GLU A 48 9.83 2.99 -0.15
C GLU A 48 8.52 2.72 0.61
N PHE A 49 7.49 2.26 -0.08
CA PHE A 49 6.23 1.85 0.55
C PHE A 49 6.45 0.77 1.61
N VAL A 50 7.20 -0.29 1.25
CA VAL A 50 7.54 -1.39 2.16
C VAL A 50 8.42 -0.90 3.33
N ALA A 51 9.42 -0.06 3.06
CA ALA A 51 10.30 0.49 4.10
C ALA A 51 9.51 1.31 5.14
N ARG A 52 8.57 2.16 4.70
CA ARG A 52 7.70 2.93 5.60
C ARG A 52 6.81 2.03 6.46
N MET A 53 6.22 1.00 5.86
CA MET A 53 5.45 -0.03 6.57
C MET A 53 6.30 -0.73 7.64
N ARG A 54 7.46 -1.24 7.27
CA ARG A 54 8.39 -1.95 8.17
C ARG A 54 8.83 -1.08 9.33
N SER A 55 9.24 0.15 9.04
CA SER A 55 9.64 1.12 10.07
C SER A 55 8.49 1.43 11.04
N ARG A 56 7.24 1.48 10.56
CA ARG A 56 6.07 1.80 11.39
C ARG A 56 5.66 0.65 12.30
N TYR A 57 5.70 -0.57 11.78
CA TYR A 57 5.20 -1.76 12.48
C TYR A 57 6.29 -2.61 13.11
N GLY A 58 7.55 -2.16 13.08
CA GLY A 58 8.68 -2.88 13.67
C GLY A 58 8.98 -4.21 12.98
N VAL A 59 8.57 -4.37 11.72
CA VAL A 59 8.81 -5.60 10.95
C VAL A 59 10.22 -5.49 10.37
N MET A 60 11.18 -6.12 11.04
CA MET A 60 12.52 -6.33 10.49
C MET A 60 12.57 -7.71 9.83
N ASP A 61 13.27 -7.80 8.69
CA ASP A 61 13.57 -9.09 8.03
C ASP A 61 14.41 -10.00 8.94
#